data_AF-K0HLP4-F1
#
_entry.id   AF-K0HLP4-F1
#
_cell.length_a   1.000
_cell.length_b   1.000
_cell.length_c   1.000
_cell.angle_alpha   90.00
_cell.angle_beta   90.00
_cell.angle_gamma   90.00
#
_symmetry.space_group_name_H-M   'P 1'
#
loop_
_entity.id
_entity.type
_entity.pdbx_description
1 polymer ?
#
loop_
_entity_poly.entity_id
_entity_poly.type
_entity_poly.pdbx_seq_one_letter_code
_entity_poly.pdbx_strand_id
1 'polypeptide(L)'
;MDGFISIERFQSLTEPSRLLSLSFWRDEEAVARWRQMEAHRHTQRLGRASIFRDYRLRVAAVVRDYGMHDREEAPPDSRATLETGMP
;
A
#
# COMPACT_ATOMS: atom_id res chain seq x y z
N MET A 1 0.61 -15.79 -1.44
CA MET A 1 -0.67 -15.81 -0.71
C MET A 1 -1.75 -15.38 -1.68
N ASP A 2 -2.92 -16.00 -1.65
CA ASP A 2 -4.02 -15.56 -2.53
C ASP A 2 -4.36 -14.08 -2.29
N GLY A 3 -4.61 -13.35 -3.38
CA GLY A 3 -4.95 -11.93 -3.39
C GLY A 3 -3.84 -10.95 -2.99
N PHE A 4 -2.61 -11.41 -2.71
CA PHE A 4 -1.46 -10.51 -2.54
C PHE A 4 -1.00 -9.96 -3.90
N ILE A 5 -0.83 -8.64 -4.02
CA ILE A 5 -0.35 -7.97 -5.24
C ILE A 5 1.11 -7.59 -5.09
N SER A 6 1.43 -6.72 -4.13
CA SER A 6 2.79 -6.21 -3.92
C SER A 6 3.01 -5.70 -2.50
N ILE A 7 4.28 -5.50 -2.13
CA ILE A 7 4.67 -4.80 -0.91
C ILE A 7 5.86 -3.90 -1.19
N GLU A 8 5.73 -2.65 -0.77
CA GLU A 8 6.73 -1.60 -0.93
C GLU A 8 7.10 -1.03 0.44
N ARG A 9 8.35 -0.59 0.58
CA ARG A 9 8.84 0.00 1.83
C ARG A 9 9.56 1.29 1.55
N PHE A 10 9.15 2.32 2.26
CA PHE A 10 9.72 3.67 2.19
C PHE A 10 10.22 4.06 3.57
N GLN A 11 11.36 4.74 3.61
CA GLN A 11 11.88 5.35 4.83
C GLN A 11 11.49 6.83 4.86
N SER A 12 11.10 7.32 6.04
CA SER A 12 10.83 8.74 6.21
C SER A 12 12.12 9.56 6.00
N LEU A 13 12.02 10.62 5.20
CA LEU A 13 13.14 11.54 4.94
C LEU A 13 13.48 12.41 6.16
N THR A 14 12.50 12.70 7.03
CA THR A 14 12.68 13.56 8.22
C THR A 14 12.88 12.76 9.50
N GLU A 15 12.52 11.48 9.50
CA GLU A 15 12.69 10.60 10.66
C GLU A 15 13.14 9.21 10.20
N PRO A 16 14.45 9.00 9.94
CA PRO A 16 14.97 7.77 9.33
C PRO A 16 14.62 6.47 10.08
N SER A 17 14.29 6.57 11.37
CA SER A 17 13.83 5.41 12.15
C SER A 17 12.39 4.98 11.84
N ARG A 18 11.62 5.76 11.08
CA ARG A 18 10.26 5.43 10.65
C ARG A 18 10.25 4.82 9.25
N LEU A 19 9.57 3.68 9.15
CA LEU A 19 9.31 2.98 7.90
C LEU A 19 7.80 2.97 7.61
N LEU A 20 7.45 3.23 6.35
CA LEU A 20 6.13 2.94 5.79
C LEU A 20 6.24 1.63 5.02
N SER A 21 5.48 0.61 5.41
CA SER A 21 5.29 -0.61 4.63
C SER A 21 3.90 -0.55 4.01
N LEU A 22 3.83 -0.43 2.70
CA LEU A 22 2.58 -0.38 1.93
C LEU A 22 2.40 -1.72 1.22
N SER A 23 1.33 -2.43 1.52
CA SER A 23 1.01 -3.70 0.86
C SER A 23 -0.30 -3.60 0.10
N PHE A 24 -0.28 -3.96 -1.17
CA PHE A 24 -1.45 -3.98 -2.03
C PHE A 24 -2.03 -5.39 -2.09
N TRP A 25 -3.35 -5.44 -2.01
CA TRP A 25 -4.14 -6.66 -2.02
C TRP A 25 -5.33 -6.47 -2.96
N ARG A 26 -5.75 -7.56 -3.60
CA ARG A 26 -6.90 -7.58 -4.51
C ARG A 26 -8.17 -7.10 -3.83
N ASP A 27 -8.40 -7.54 -2.60
CA ASP A 27 -9.63 -7.30 -1.86
C ASP A 27 -9.41 -7.46 -0.34
N GLU A 28 -10.38 -6.98 0.45
CA GLU A 28 -10.35 -7.07 1.91
C GLU A 28 -10.43 -8.52 2.41
N GLU A 29 -11.07 -9.41 1.66
CA GLU A 29 -11.21 -10.82 2.04
C GLU A 29 -9.85 -11.55 2.01
N ALA A 30 -9.03 -11.28 1.01
CA ALA A 30 -7.65 -11.77 0.91
C ALA A 30 -6.80 -11.28 2.09
N VAL A 31 -6.94 -10.00 2.47
CA VAL A 31 -6.29 -9.44 3.67
C VAL A 31 -6.76 -10.18 4.92
N ALA A 32 -8.06 -10.43 5.06
CA ALA A 32 -8.62 -11.13 6.22
C ALA A 32 -8.08 -12.57 6.32
N ARG A 33 -8.05 -13.32 5.21
CA ARG A 33 -7.47 -14.67 5.15
C ARG A 33 -6.00 -14.65 5.53
N TRP A 34 -5.22 -13.74 4.96
CA TRP A 34 -3.80 -13.60 5.28
C TRP A 34 -3.56 -13.31 6.77
N ARG A 35 -4.32 -12.38 7.36
CA ARG A 35 -4.20 -12.02 8.78
C ARG A 35 -4.48 -13.18 9.73
N GLN A 36 -5.25 -14.17 9.29
CA GLN A 36 -5.57 -15.35 10.07
C GLN A 36 -4.49 -16.44 10.01
N MET A 37 -3.58 -16.39 9.04
CA MET A 37 -2.49 -17.37 8.90
C MET A 37 -1.59 -17.34 10.14
N GLU A 38 -1.21 -18.52 10.62
CA GLU A 38 -0.40 -18.66 11.83
C GLU A 38 0.95 -17.94 11.71
N ALA A 39 1.62 -18.08 10.57
CA ALA A 39 2.88 -17.39 10.27
C ALA A 39 2.74 -15.86 10.44
N HIS A 40 1.63 -15.29 9.94
CA HIS A 40 1.38 -13.86 10.09
C HIS A 40 1.12 -13.48 11.55
N ARG A 41 0.33 -14.27 12.29
CA ARG A 41 0.10 -14.06 13.73
C ARG A 41 1.41 -14.15 14.53
N HIS A 42 2.29 -15.08 14.18
CA HIS A 42 3.60 -15.22 14.80
C HIS A 42 4.45 -13.96 14.60
N THR A 43 4.57 -13.48 13.35
CA THR A 43 5.27 -12.22 13.05
C THR A 43 4.63 -11.02 13.76
N GLN A 44 3.30 -10.97 13.86
CA GLN A 44 2.61 -9.90 14.60
C GLN A 44 2.98 -9.89 16.09
N ARG A 45 3.07 -11.07 16.72
CA ARG A 45 3.47 -11.19 18.13
C ARG A 45 4.90 -10.70 18.34
N LEU A 46 5.84 -11.13 17.48
CA LEU A 46 7.23 -10.63 17.52
C LEU A 46 7.31 -9.13 17.27
N GLY A 47 6.54 -8.65 16.28
CA GLY A 47 6.37 -7.25 15.95
C GLY A 47 6.04 -6.39 17.16
N ARG A 48 5.02 -6.81 17.92
CA ARG A 48 4.54 -6.15 19.14
C ARG A 48 5.48 -6.31 20.33
N ALA A 49 6.14 -7.45 20.46
CA ALA A 49 6.94 -7.78 21.64
C ALA A 49 8.32 -7.13 21.62
N SER A 50 8.96 -7.02 20.45
CA SER A 50 10.38 -6.69 20.41
C SER A 50 10.89 -5.95 19.17
N ILE A 51 10.15 -5.93 18.05
CA ILE A 51 10.67 -5.36 16.79
C ILE A 51 10.33 -3.87 16.66
N PHE A 52 9.09 -3.47 16.97
CA PHE A 52 8.63 -2.10 16.81
C PHE A 52 8.49 -1.39 18.15
N ARG A 53 9.06 -0.18 18.26
CA ARG A 53 8.78 0.71 19.39
C ARG A 53 7.31 1.16 19.40
N ASP A 54 6.75 1.42 18.22
CA ASP A 54 5.34 1.76 17.99
C ASP A 54 4.98 1.49 16.51
N TYR A 55 3.69 1.35 16.18
CA TYR A 55 3.20 1.24 14.81
C TYR A 55 1.73 1.62 14.66
N ARG A 56 1.33 1.97 13.44
CA ARG A 56 -0.06 2.23 13.06
C ARG A 56 -0.40 1.49 11.77
N LEU A 57 -1.53 0.80 11.77
CA LEU A 57 -2.09 0.19 10.55
C LEU A 57 -3.22 1.07 10.02
N ARG A 58 -3.26 1.24 8.69
CA ARG A 58 -4.38 1.86 7.98
C ARG A 58 -4.75 0.93 6.82
N VAL A 59 -6.04 0.71 6.65
CA VAL A 59 -6.60 -0.05 5.54
C VAL A 59 -7.48 0.92 4.75
N ALA A 60 -7.26 1.00 3.44
CA ALA A 60 -7.98 1.90 2.55
C ALA A 60 -8.21 1.20 1.21
N ALA A 61 -9.30 1.54 0.55
CA ALA A 61 -9.55 1.15 -0.84
C ALA A 61 -8.82 2.10 -1.78
N VAL A 62 -8.19 1.54 -2.81
CA VAL A 62 -7.70 2.34 -3.95
C VAL A 62 -8.91 2.73 -4.77
N VAL A 63 -9.18 4.04 -4.86
CA VAL A 63 -10.34 4.57 -5.60
C VAL A 63 -9.97 4.80 -7.07
N ARG A 64 -8.69 5.13 -7.33
CA ARG A 64 -8.09 5.30 -8.65
C ARG A 64 -6.60 4.94 -8.57
N ASP A 65 -6.07 4.29 -9.59
CA ASP A 65 -4.63 4.06 -9.80
C ASP A 65 -4.23 4.46 -11.22
N TYR A 66 -3.37 5.47 -11.35
CA TYR A 66 -2.91 5.94 -12.64
C TYR A 66 -1.52 6.57 -12.52
N GLY A 67 -0.71 6.35 -13.55
CA GLY A 67 0.65 6.85 -13.65
C GLY A 67 0.79 8.01 -14.63
N MET A 68 2.06 8.33 -14.93
CA MET A 68 2.40 9.27 -15.99
C MET A 68 1.94 8.78 -17.37
N HIS A 69 2.02 7.47 -17.62
CA HIS A 69 1.69 6.86 -18.91
C HIS A 69 0.37 6.08 -18.87
N ASP A 70 0.09 5.35 -17.78
CA ASP A 70 -1.17 4.62 -17.60
C ASP A 70 -2.23 5.58 -17.06
N ARG A 71 -3.08 6.09 -17.97
CA ARG A 71 -4.00 7.20 -17.69
C ARG A 71 -5.47 6.79 -17.66
N GLU A 72 -5.79 5.49 -17.73
CA GLU A 72 -7.17 5.00 -17.83
C GLU A 72 -8.05 5.49 -16.67
N GLU A 73 -7.54 5.46 -15.45
CA GLU A 73 -8.28 5.91 -14.26
C GLU A 73 -8.08 7.39 -13.93
N ALA A 74 -7.35 8.14 -14.76
CA ALA A 74 -7.07 9.55 -14.53
C ALA A 74 -8.35 10.40 -14.60
N PRO A 75 -8.51 11.41 -13.72
CA PRO A 75 -9.63 12.33 -13.78
C PRO A 75 -9.77 13.04 -15.15
N PRO A 76 -11.00 13.27 -15.66
CA PRO A 76 -11.21 13.85 -16.99
C PRO A 76 -10.54 15.22 -17.20
N ASP A 77 -10.54 16.08 -16.18
CA ASP A 77 -9.88 17.39 -16.19
C ASP A 77 -8.35 17.28 -16.24
N SER A 78 -7.78 16.29 -15.53
CA SER A 78 -6.37 15.96 -15.60
C SER A 78 -5.98 15.44 -17.00
N ARG A 79 -6.81 14.61 -17.62
CA ARG A 79 -6.58 14.10 -18.99
C ARG A 79 -6.59 15.23 -20.01
N ALA A 80 -7.65 16.05 -19.99
CA ALA A 80 -7.79 17.17 -20.92
C ALA A 80 -6.59 18.14 -20.85
N THR A 81 -6.09 18.44 -19.64
CA THR A 81 -4.96 19.35 -19.46
C THR A 81 -3.65 18.78 -20.01
N LEU A 82 -3.39 17.49 -19.79
CA LEU A 82 -2.10 16.86 -20.14
C LEU A 82 -2.05 16.29 -21.56
N GLU A 83 -3.21 16.01 -22.19
CA GLU A 83 -3.30 15.59 -23.60
C GLU A 83 -3.24 16.79 -24.56
N THR A 84 -3.74 17.97 -24.14
CA THR A 84 -3.77 19.19 -24.97
C THR A 84 -2.45 19.99 -24.93
N GLY A 85 -1.49 19.59 -24.09
CA GLY A 85 -0.22 20.29 -23.86
C GLY A 85 1.03 19.61 -24.43
N MET A 86 0.91 18.54 -25.22
CA MET A 86 2.05 17.96 -25.93
C MET A 86 2.32 18.76 -27.23
N PRO A 87 3.50 19.36 -27.42
CA PRO A 87 3.92 19.81 -28.75
C PRO A 87 4.07 18.64 -29.73
#